data_AF-A0A1G5JPZ5-F1
#
_entry.id   AF-A0A1G5JPZ5-F1
#
_cell.length_a   1.000
_cell.length_b   1.000
_cell.length_c   1.000
_cell.angle_alpha   90.00
_cell.angle_beta   90.00
_cell.angle_gamma   90.00
#
_symmetry.space_group_name_H-M   'P 1'
#
loop_
_entity.id
_entity.type
_entity.pdbx_description
1 polymer ?
#
loop_
_entity_poly.entity_id
_entity_poly.type
_entity_poly.pdbx_seq_one_letter_code
_entity_poly.pdbx_strand_id
1 'polypeptide(L)'
;MNNDPMEDLFEKFEGQWDIHEPDENHYDRFLAKQARKRSRSRRWYGLSIAASVLLLVGFFTFFNDNLRIGSEKSELQFASKQTRETDSIFTAMIKIELEKVKEKKSPLNEKIVADALVQMEKLDKDYEKIKQELIKNGESKQIIHAMIRNLKIRIAFLEDVLLHIENNEKLNDTTHENTI
;
A
#
# COMPACT_ATOMS: atom_id res chain seq x y z
N MET A 1 55.17 12.04 1.12
CA MET A 1 55.46 11.86 -0.31
C MET A 1 54.21 11.23 -0.90
N ASN A 2 53.55 11.94 -1.83
CA ASN A 2 52.37 11.42 -2.52
C ASN A 2 52.90 10.58 -3.68
N ASN A 3 52.72 9.26 -3.63
CA ASN A 3 53.10 8.40 -4.74
C ASN A 3 52.08 8.61 -5.87
N ASP A 4 52.56 8.95 -7.06
CA ASP A 4 51.71 9.06 -8.25
C ASP A 4 51.22 7.63 -8.59
N PRO A 5 49.91 7.40 -8.78
CA PRO A 5 49.38 6.09 -9.15
C PRO A 5 50.00 5.53 -10.45
N MET A 6 50.57 6.38 -11.30
CA MET A 6 51.35 5.94 -12.46
C MET A 6 52.71 5.36 -12.05
N GLU A 7 53.40 5.95 -11.08
CA GLU A 7 54.67 5.46 -10.55
C GLU A 7 54.50 4.06 -9.96
N ASP A 8 53.45 3.87 -9.14
CA ASP A 8 53.10 2.57 -8.53
C ASP A 8 52.79 1.51 -9.59
N LEU A 9 52.19 1.89 -10.73
CA LEU A 9 51.93 0.97 -11.85
C LEU A 9 53.22 0.57 -12.56
N PHE A 10 54.12 1.52 -12.84
CA PHE A 10 55.39 1.22 -13.50
C PHE A 10 56.32 0.37 -12.62
N GLU A 11 56.41 0.67 -11.32
CA GLU A 11 57.18 -0.11 -10.35
C GLU A 11 56.63 -1.54 -10.24
N LYS A 12 55.30 -1.70 -10.23
CA LYS A 12 54.65 -3.02 -10.17
C LYS A 12 54.93 -3.91 -11.38
N PHE A 13 55.07 -3.32 -12.57
CA PHE A 13 55.31 -4.06 -13.82
C PHE A 13 56.78 -3.98 -14.29
N GLU A 14 57.66 -3.38 -13.49
CA GLU A 14 59.08 -3.30 -13.79
C GLU A 14 59.67 -4.71 -13.96
N GLY A 15 60.34 -4.93 -15.10
CA GLY A 15 60.90 -6.24 -15.48
C GLY A 15 59.90 -7.27 -16.00
N GLN A 16 58.60 -6.95 -16.06
CA GLN A 16 57.55 -7.83 -16.63
C GLN A 16 57.06 -7.37 -18.01
N TRP A 17 57.65 -6.30 -18.54
CA TRP A 17 57.33 -5.79 -19.85
C TRP A 17 57.77 -6.77 -20.93
N ASP A 18 56.83 -7.14 -21.79
CA ASP A 18 57.12 -7.95 -22.96
C ASP A 18 57.95 -7.13 -23.95
N ILE A 19 59.19 -7.55 -24.17
CA ILE A 19 60.12 -6.94 -25.12
C ILE A 19 60.12 -7.65 -26.48
N HIS A 20 59.32 -8.71 -26.62
CA HIS A 20 59.26 -9.48 -27.85
C HIS A 20 58.29 -8.85 -28.85
N GLU A 21 58.69 -8.85 -30.12
CA GLU A 21 57.81 -8.43 -31.19
C GLU A 21 56.67 -9.45 -31.37
N PRO A 22 55.43 -9.00 -31.59
CA PRO A 22 54.33 -9.91 -31.91
C PRO A 22 54.64 -10.74 -33.16
N ASP A 23 54.09 -11.95 -33.23
CA ASP A 23 54.14 -12.78 -34.44
C ASP A 23 53.69 -11.99 -35.68
N GLU A 24 54.29 -12.24 -36.85
CA GLU A 24 53.99 -11.54 -38.10
C GLU A 24 52.48 -11.56 -38.44
N ASN A 25 51.76 -12.61 -38.03
CA ASN A 25 50.32 -12.76 -38.27
C ASN A 25 49.44 -12.10 -37.19
N HIS A 26 50.02 -11.38 -36.23
CA HIS A 26 49.27 -10.74 -35.15
C HIS A 26 48.30 -9.68 -35.68
N TYR A 27 48.75 -8.85 -36.62
CA TYR A 27 47.95 -7.79 -37.22
C TYR A 27 46.74 -8.36 -37.98
N ASP A 28 46.95 -9.39 -38.78
CA ASP A 28 45.88 -10.04 -39.54
C ASP A 28 44.87 -10.73 -38.63
N ARG A 29 45.33 -11.38 -37.54
CA ARG A 29 44.45 -11.95 -36.51
C ARG A 29 43.63 -10.87 -35.80
N PHE A 30 44.22 -9.72 -35.55
CA PHE A 30 43.53 -8.58 -34.94
C PHE A 30 42.42 -8.05 -35.85
N LEU A 31 42.73 -7.81 -37.13
CA LEU A 31 41.74 -7.38 -38.13
C LEU A 31 40.63 -8.40 -38.31
N ALA A 32 40.96 -9.69 -38.41
CA ALA A 32 39.98 -10.77 -38.50
C ALA A 32 39.07 -10.83 -37.27
N LYS A 33 39.60 -10.54 -36.07
CA LYS A 33 38.81 -10.48 -34.83
C LYS A 33 37.91 -9.24 -34.78
N GLN A 34 38.35 -8.11 -35.32
CA GLN A 34 37.56 -6.88 -35.41
C GLN A 34 36.40 -7.01 -36.42
N ALA A 35 36.64 -7.67 -37.55
CA ALA A 35 35.64 -7.88 -38.60
C ALA A 35 34.53 -8.87 -38.20
N ARG A 36 34.74 -9.71 -37.18
CA ARG A 36 33.72 -10.61 -36.64
C ARG A 36 32.66 -9.80 -35.89
N LYS A 37 31.57 -9.44 -36.58
CA LYS A 37 30.33 -9.01 -35.92
C LYS A 37 29.88 -10.14 -34.99
N ARG A 38 29.98 -9.92 -33.67
CA ARG A 38 29.36 -10.80 -32.69
C ARG A 38 27.87 -10.86 -33.01
N SER A 39 27.41 -11.98 -33.55
CA SER A 39 25.99 -12.29 -33.59
C SER A 39 25.51 -12.38 -32.15
N ARG A 40 25.00 -11.27 -31.62
CA ARG A 40 24.25 -11.30 -30.37
C ARG A 40 22.99 -12.10 -30.67
N SER A 41 22.98 -13.35 -30.19
CA SER A 41 21.83 -14.25 -30.29
C SER A 41 20.56 -13.50 -29.92
N ARG A 42 19.67 -13.33 -30.92
CA ARG A 42 18.40 -12.60 -30.81
C ARG A 42 17.37 -13.31 -29.92
N ARG A 43 17.74 -14.43 -29.30
CA ARG A 43 16.84 -15.27 -28.48
C ARG A 43 16.39 -14.61 -27.17
N TRP A 44 17.07 -13.57 -26.69
CA TRP A 44 16.67 -12.88 -25.45
C TRP A 44 15.63 -11.77 -25.64
N TYR A 45 15.44 -11.26 -26.86
CA TYR A 45 14.44 -10.21 -27.11
C TYR A 45 13.00 -10.73 -26.93
N GLY A 46 12.74 -12.00 -27.27
CA GLY A 46 11.43 -12.63 -27.06
C GLY A 46 11.07 -12.78 -25.57
N LEU A 47 12.05 -13.19 -24.75
CA LEU A 47 11.85 -13.32 -23.30
C LEU A 47 11.60 -11.97 -22.62
N SER A 48 12.32 -10.91 -23.03
CA SER A 48 12.12 -9.58 -22.45
C SER A 48 10.74 -8.99 -22.77
N ILE A 49 10.20 -9.27 -23.97
CA ILE A 49 8.87 -8.81 -24.37
C ILE A 49 7.79 -9.60 -23.62
N ALA A 50 7.93 -10.91 -23.50
CA ALA A 50 6.98 -11.71 -22.73
C ALA A 50 6.96 -11.31 -21.25
N ALA A 51 8.14 -11.06 -20.65
CA ALA A 51 8.25 -10.60 -19.27
C ALA A 51 7.62 -9.23 -19.06
N SER A 52 7.77 -8.28 -19.99
CA SER A 52 7.15 -6.95 -19.86
C SER A 52 5.62 -7.02 -19.98
N VAL A 53 5.09 -7.87 -20.86
CA VAL A 53 3.64 -8.10 -20.96
C VAL A 53 3.10 -8.76 -19.68
N LEU A 54 3.79 -9.78 -19.15
CA LEU A 54 3.39 -10.43 -17.90
C LEU A 54 3.50 -9.49 -16.70
N LEU A 55 4.50 -8.62 -16.64
CA LEU A 55 4.60 -7.59 -15.60
C LEU A 55 3.48 -6.56 -15.73
N LEU A 56 3.13 -6.11 -16.93
CA LEU A 56 2.02 -5.17 -17.12
C LEU A 56 0.66 -5.80 -16.78
N VAL A 57 0.43 -7.04 -17.20
CA VAL A 57 -0.80 -7.78 -16.88
C VAL A 57 -0.84 -8.08 -15.38
N GLY A 58 0.24 -8.58 -14.81
CA GLY A 58 0.34 -8.89 -13.38
C GLY A 58 0.21 -7.64 -12.50
N PHE A 59 0.84 -6.53 -12.91
CA PHE A 59 0.69 -5.22 -12.26
C PHE A 59 -0.76 -4.75 -12.37
N PHE A 60 -1.39 -4.85 -13.54
CA PHE A 60 -2.78 -4.46 -13.73
C PHE A 60 -3.73 -5.34 -12.91
N THR A 61 -3.57 -6.67 -12.89
CA THR A 61 -4.43 -7.55 -12.08
C THR A 61 -4.21 -7.38 -10.58
N PHE A 62 -2.96 -7.24 -10.14
CA PHE A 62 -2.62 -7.09 -8.73
C PHE A 62 -2.98 -5.70 -8.19
N PHE A 63 -2.74 -4.63 -8.97
CA PHE A 63 -3.22 -3.30 -8.60
C PHE A 63 -4.73 -3.19 -8.74
N ASN A 64 -5.39 -3.83 -9.72
CA ASN A 64 -6.84 -3.78 -9.82
C ASN A 64 -7.53 -4.56 -8.69
N ASP A 65 -6.95 -5.66 -8.19
CA ASP A 65 -7.48 -6.34 -6.99
C ASP A 65 -7.18 -5.56 -5.69
N ASN A 66 -6.07 -4.81 -5.59
CA ASN A 66 -5.83 -3.89 -4.46
C ASN A 66 -6.61 -2.56 -4.57
N LEU A 67 -6.98 -2.14 -5.79
CA LEU A 67 -7.84 -0.98 -6.10
C LEU A 67 -9.33 -1.36 -6.17
N ARG A 68 -9.69 -2.62 -5.93
CA ARG A 68 -11.06 -3.03 -5.60
C ARG A 68 -11.51 -2.57 -4.21
N ILE A 69 -10.73 -1.71 -3.55
CA ILE A 69 -11.28 -0.69 -2.67
C ILE A 69 -12.07 0.30 -3.56
N GLY A 70 -13.34 -0.03 -3.83
CA GLY A 70 -14.32 0.95 -4.30
C GLY A 70 -14.58 1.04 -5.80
N SER A 71 -14.46 -0.04 -6.58
CA SER A 71 -15.26 -0.13 -7.82
C SER A 71 -16.71 -0.50 -7.48
N GLU A 72 -17.35 0.28 -6.61
CA GLU A 72 -18.79 0.27 -6.49
C GLU A 72 -19.32 0.80 -7.82
N LYS A 73 -19.92 -0.07 -8.62
CA LYS A 73 -21.05 0.39 -9.45
C LYS A 73 -22.00 1.01 -8.45
N SER A 74 -21.98 2.35 -8.32
CA SER A 74 -22.71 3.17 -7.35
C SER A 74 -23.77 2.33 -6.63
N GLU A 75 -23.43 1.77 -5.46
CA GLU A 75 -24.27 0.75 -4.80
C GLU A 75 -25.67 1.31 -4.50
N LEU A 76 -25.78 2.64 -4.49
CA LEU A 76 -26.99 3.40 -4.26
C LEU A 76 -27.46 4.17 -5.50
N GLN A 77 -27.15 3.74 -6.73
CA GLN A 77 -27.52 4.47 -7.96
C GLN A 77 -29.04 4.70 -8.11
N PHE A 78 -29.83 3.79 -7.55
CA PHE A 78 -31.30 3.85 -7.54
C PHE A 78 -31.87 4.58 -6.32
N ALA A 79 -31.02 4.99 -5.37
CA ALA A 79 -31.43 5.74 -4.19
C ALA A 79 -31.63 7.22 -4.50
N SER A 80 -32.41 7.90 -3.65
CA SER A 80 -32.61 9.34 -3.75
C SER A 80 -31.28 10.10 -3.59
N LYS A 81 -31.24 11.34 -4.08
CA LYS A 81 -30.07 12.20 -3.92
C LYS A 81 -29.70 12.37 -2.44
N GLN A 82 -30.72 12.59 -1.60
CA GLN A 82 -30.57 12.78 -0.16
C GLN A 82 -30.01 11.54 0.53
N THR A 83 -30.48 10.34 0.17
CA THR A 83 -29.94 9.08 0.69
C THR A 83 -28.47 8.93 0.37
N ARG A 84 -28.06 9.20 -0.89
CA ARG A 84 -26.66 9.13 -1.31
C ARG A 84 -25.78 10.17 -0.62
N GLU A 85 -26.25 11.40 -0.49
CA GLU A 85 -25.53 12.47 0.22
C GLU A 85 -25.34 12.11 1.70
N THR A 86 -26.40 11.58 2.34
CA THR A 86 -26.35 11.11 3.73
C THR A 86 -25.32 10.01 3.89
N ASP A 87 -25.41 8.95 3.07
CA ASP A 87 -24.45 7.84 3.09
C ASP A 87 -23.01 8.33 2.92
N SER A 88 -22.75 9.20 1.93
CA SER A 88 -21.42 9.72 1.65
C SER A 88 -20.85 10.55 2.81
N ILE A 89 -21.64 11.48 3.36
CA ILE A 89 -21.17 12.38 4.43
C ILE A 89 -20.90 11.58 5.70
N PHE A 90 -21.84 10.73 6.11
CA PHE A 90 -21.71 10.00 7.37
C PHE A 90 -20.67 8.89 7.29
N THR A 91 -20.52 8.20 6.15
CA THR A 91 -19.44 7.21 5.97
C THR A 91 -18.07 7.87 6.03
N ALA A 92 -17.91 9.06 5.44
CA ALA A 92 -16.67 9.83 5.56
C ALA A 92 -16.38 10.22 7.02
N MET A 93 -17.40 10.72 7.74
CA MET A 93 -17.27 11.06 9.17
C MET A 93 -16.90 9.84 10.02
N ILE A 94 -17.58 8.71 9.84
CA ILE A 94 -17.27 7.45 10.56
C ILE A 94 -15.84 7.01 10.31
N LYS A 95 -15.35 7.13 9.07
CA LYS A 95 -13.96 6.80 8.74
C LYS A 95 -12.99 7.68 9.52
N ILE A 96 -13.25 9.00 9.59
CA ILE A 96 -12.41 9.93 10.35
C ILE A 96 -12.40 9.57 11.84
N GLU A 97 -13.56 9.34 12.44
CA GLU A 97 -13.65 8.96 13.86
C GLU A 97 -12.98 7.60 14.14
N LEU A 98 -13.13 6.64 13.24
CA LEU A 98 -12.49 5.33 13.35
C LEU A 98 -10.96 5.43 13.29
N GLU A 99 -10.42 6.30 12.44
CA GLU A 99 -8.98 6.54 12.39
C GLU A 99 -8.48 7.17 13.71
N LYS A 100 -9.22 8.11 14.31
CA LYS A 100 -8.85 8.64 15.65
C LYS A 100 -8.79 7.54 16.71
N VAL A 101 -9.73 6.58 16.69
CA VAL A 101 -9.71 5.43 17.61
C VAL A 101 -8.47 4.56 17.37
N LYS A 102 -8.07 4.34 16.11
CA LYS A 102 -6.85 3.58 15.78
C LYS A 102 -5.57 4.30 16.19
N GLU A 103 -5.52 5.62 16.03
CA GLU A 103 -4.37 6.45 16.43
C GLU A 103 -4.13 6.40 17.96
N LYS A 104 -5.18 6.13 18.74
CA LYS A 104 -5.09 5.94 20.19
C LYS A 104 -4.52 4.58 20.64
N LYS A 105 -4.09 3.73 19.70
CA LYS A 105 -3.51 2.42 20.03
C LYS A 105 -2.19 2.59 20.81
N SER A 106 -2.19 2.05 22.02
CA SER A 106 -1.05 2.00 22.94
C SER A 106 -1.14 0.72 23.78
N PRO A 107 -0.09 0.29 24.51
CA PRO A 107 -0.21 -0.85 25.42
C PRO A 107 -1.33 -0.70 26.45
N LEU A 108 -1.61 0.54 26.88
CA LEU A 108 -2.69 0.85 27.81
C LEU A 108 -4.08 0.68 27.16
N ASN A 109 -4.23 1.10 25.91
CA ASN A 109 -5.51 1.15 25.21
C ASN A 109 -5.76 -0.03 24.27
N GLU A 110 -4.80 -0.96 24.12
CA GLU A 110 -4.80 -1.98 23.08
C GLU A 110 -6.10 -2.80 23.06
N LYS A 111 -6.57 -3.22 24.23
CA LYS A 111 -7.80 -4.02 24.36
C LYS A 111 -9.03 -3.23 23.92
N ILE A 112 -9.19 -1.99 24.39
CA ILE A 112 -10.35 -1.13 24.08
C ILE A 112 -10.40 -0.85 22.57
N VAL A 113 -9.25 -0.53 21.97
CA VAL A 113 -9.15 -0.28 20.53
C VAL A 113 -9.47 -1.55 19.74
N ALA A 114 -8.92 -2.71 20.13
CA ALA A 114 -9.19 -3.97 19.44
C ALA A 114 -10.67 -4.37 19.50
N ASP A 115 -11.30 -4.26 20.67
CA ASP A 115 -12.72 -4.55 20.85
C ASP A 115 -13.60 -3.59 20.02
N ALA A 116 -13.21 -2.30 19.95
CA ALA A 116 -13.90 -1.31 19.14
C ALA A 116 -13.83 -1.62 17.64
N LEU A 117 -12.68 -2.06 17.13
CA LEU A 117 -12.53 -2.47 15.72
C LEU A 117 -13.42 -3.66 15.38
N VAL A 118 -13.48 -4.66 16.25
CA VAL A 118 -14.35 -5.85 16.08
C VAL A 118 -15.82 -5.44 16.10
N GLN A 119 -16.21 -4.53 17.01
CA GLN A 119 -17.59 -4.07 17.09
C GLN A 119 -17.99 -3.23 15.86
N MET A 120 -17.08 -2.41 15.34
CA MET A 120 -17.30 -1.68 14.10
C MET A 120 -17.50 -2.62 12.92
N GLU A 121 -16.71 -3.69 12.80
CA GLU A 121 -16.90 -4.69 11.73
C GLU A 121 -18.32 -5.30 11.73
N LYS A 122 -18.92 -5.50 12.92
CA LYS A 122 -20.30 -5.98 13.02
C LYS A 122 -21.30 -4.93 12.55
N LEU A 123 -21.13 -3.67 12.98
CA LEU A 123 -22.00 -2.57 12.59
C LEU A 123 -21.94 -2.30 11.07
N ASP A 124 -20.75 -2.46 10.48
CA ASP A 124 -20.50 -2.36 9.04
C ASP A 124 -21.26 -3.45 8.29
N LYS A 125 -21.15 -4.71 8.72
CA LYS A 125 -21.91 -5.83 8.14
C LYS A 125 -23.42 -5.62 8.21
N ASP A 126 -23.92 -5.03 9.29
CA ASP A 126 -25.33 -4.71 9.40
C ASP A 126 -25.75 -3.57 8.47
N TYR A 127 -24.88 -2.57 8.25
CA TYR A 127 -25.12 -1.51 7.27
C TYR A 127 -25.16 -2.06 5.85
N GLU A 128 -24.24 -2.97 5.50
CA GLU A 128 -24.23 -3.63 4.20
C GLU A 128 -25.54 -4.38 3.93
N LYS A 129 -26.09 -5.08 4.92
CA LYS A 129 -27.41 -5.73 4.77
C LYS A 129 -28.51 -4.72 4.44
N ILE A 130 -28.49 -3.55 5.08
CA ILE A 130 -29.48 -2.49 4.82
C ILE A 130 -29.29 -1.93 3.40
N LYS A 131 -28.05 -1.72 2.93
CA LYS A 131 -27.79 -1.33 1.53
C LYS A 131 -28.32 -2.37 0.55
N GLN A 132 -28.11 -3.66 0.82
CA GLN A 132 -28.65 -4.74 -0.02
C GLN A 132 -30.18 -4.77 -0.02
N GLU A 133 -30.83 -4.52 1.13
CA GLU A 133 -32.29 -4.37 1.19
C GLU A 133 -32.80 -3.19 0.37
N LEU A 134 -32.09 -2.05 0.39
CA LEU A 134 -32.41 -0.89 -0.44
C LEU A 134 -32.30 -1.22 -1.93
N ILE A 135 -31.22 -1.90 -2.34
CA ILE A 135 -31.01 -2.31 -3.74
C ILE A 135 -32.11 -3.27 -4.19
N LYS A 136 -32.47 -4.24 -3.34
CA LYS A 136 -33.43 -5.29 -3.68
C LYS A 136 -34.87 -4.79 -3.69
N ASN A 137 -35.26 -4.00 -2.69
CA ASN A 137 -36.66 -3.64 -2.44
C ASN A 137 -36.98 -2.18 -2.77
N GLY A 138 -35.97 -1.38 -3.15
CA GLY A 138 -36.11 0.04 -3.41
C GLY A 138 -36.11 0.89 -2.13
N GLU A 139 -36.11 2.21 -2.31
CA GLU A 139 -36.13 3.16 -1.21
C GLU A 139 -37.48 3.15 -0.48
N SER A 140 -37.45 2.88 0.83
CA SER A 140 -38.62 2.98 1.70
C SER A 140 -38.27 3.72 2.99
N LYS A 141 -39.27 4.34 3.62
CA LYS A 141 -39.09 5.06 4.89
C LYS A 141 -38.45 4.18 5.98
N GLN A 142 -38.79 2.90 6.00
CA GLN A 142 -38.25 1.93 6.96
C GLN A 142 -36.76 1.67 6.71
N ILE A 143 -36.36 1.47 5.45
CA ILE A 143 -34.97 1.23 5.07
C ILE A 143 -34.13 2.48 5.33
N ILE A 144 -34.61 3.66 4.95
CA ILE A 144 -33.92 4.93 5.22
C ILE A 144 -33.76 5.17 6.73
N HIS A 145 -34.80 4.88 7.52
CA HIS A 145 -34.70 4.96 8.98
C HIS A 145 -33.66 3.98 9.54
N ALA A 146 -33.58 2.77 9.01
CA ALA A 146 -32.58 1.79 9.40
C ALA A 146 -31.16 2.27 9.04
N MET A 147 -30.93 2.79 7.83
CA MET A 147 -29.65 3.36 7.41
C MET A 147 -29.21 4.47 8.36
N ILE A 148 -30.05 5.49 8.57
CA ILE A 148 -29.75 6.62 9.44
C ILE A 148 -29.48 6.15 10.87
N ARG A 149 -30.29 5.21 11.38
CA ARG A 149 -30.10 4.66 12.72
C ARG A 149 -28.75 3.96 12.86
N ASN A 150 -28.38 3.12 11.91
CA ASN A 150 -27.10 2.41 11.93
C ASN A 150 -25.91 3.39 11.90
N LEU A 151 -25.94 4.38 10.99
CA LEU A 151 -24.91 5.42 10.91
C LEU A 151 -24.76 6.21 12.21
N LYS A 152 -25.88 6.61 12.83
CA LYS A 152 -25.87 7.29 14.14
C LYS A 152 -25.30 6.43 15.26
N ILE A 153 -25.62 5.13 15.28
CA ILE A 153 -25.09 4.20 16.27
C ILE A 153 -23.58 4.06 16.12
N ARG A 154 -23.07 3.94 14.89
CA ARG A 154 -21.62 3.85 14.61
C ARG A 154 -20.87 5.08 15.11
N ILE A 155 -21.41 6.28 14.88
CA ILE A 155 -20.81 7.53 15.36
C ILE A 155 -20.81 7.60 16.88
N ALA A 156 -21.98 7.42 17.51
CA ALA A 156 -22.10 7.47 18.97
C ALA A 156 -21.20 6.43 19.66
N PHE A 157 -21.06 5.25 19.07
CA PHE A 157 -20.16 4.22 19.57
C PHE A 157 -18.68 4.65 19.51
N LEU A 158 -18.23 5.22 18.40
CA LEU A 158 -16.85 5.69 18.27
C LEU A 158 -16.54 6.86 19.21
N GLU A 159 -17.49 7.79 19.38
CA GLU A 159 -17.38 8.88 20.35
C GLU A 159 -17.24 8.35 21.79
N ASP A 160 -18.05 7.36 22.17
CA ASP A 160 -17.98 6.71 23.49
C ASP A 160 -16.65 5.98 23.71
N VAL A 161 -16.14 5.28 22.70
CA VAL A 161 -14.82 4.63 22.75
C VAL A 161 -13.72 5.66 22.97
N LEU A 162 -13.72 6.78 22.23
CA LEU A 162 -12.74 7.84 22.40
C LEU A 162 -12.78 8.46 23.80
N LEU A 163 -13.99 8.69 24.33
CA LEU A 163 -14.17 9.22 25.68
C LEU A 163 -13.68 8.23 26.75
N HIS A 164 -13.94 6.94 26.58
CA HIS A 164 -13.42 5.91 27.49
C HIS A 164 -11.90 5.83 27.46
N ILE A 165 -11.27 5.95 26.29
CA ILE A 165 -9.82 6.01 26.16
C ILE A 165 -9.27 7.25 26.89
N GLU A 166 -9.83 8.43 26.64
CA GLU A 166 -9.38 9.67 27.28
C GLU A 166 -9.47 9.60 28.82
N ASN A 167 -10.57 9.04 29.34
CA ASN A 167 -10.72 8.87 30.78
C ASN A 167 -9.72 7.86 31.35
N ASN A 168 -9.42 6.77 30.64
CA ASN A 168 -8.42 5.80 31.06
C ASN A 168 -7.02 6.42 31.08
N GLU A 169 -6.65 7.22 30.08
CA GLU A 169 -5.38 7.96 30.04
C GLU A 169 -5.25 8.90 31.25
N LYS A 170 -6.28 9.70 31.57
CA LYS A 170 -6.28 10.60 32.73
C LYS A 170 -6.11 9.89 34.07
N LEU A 171 -6.74 8.73 34.25
CA LEU A 171 -6.64 7.98 35.51
C LEU A 171 -5.20 7.47 35.75
N ASN A 172 -4.51 7.02 34.71
CA ASN A 172 -3.12 6.58 34.85
C ASN A 172 -2.18 7.72 35.23
N ASP A 173 -2.34 8.91 34.64
CA ASP A 173 -1.52 10.09 34.99
C ASP A 173 -1.65 10.47 36.48
N THR A 174 -2.87 10.46 37.03
CA THR A 174 -3.09 10.79 38.47
C THR A 174 -2.55 9.74 39.44
N THR A 175 -2.38 8.49 39.00
CA THR A 175 -1.86 7.41 39.84
C THR A 175 -0.34 7.54 40.02
N HIS A 176 0.35 8.12 39.03
CA HIS A 176 1.79 8.38 39.09
C HIS A 176 2.17 9.62 39.92
N GLU A 177 1.27 10.59 40.12
CA GLU A 177 1.54 11.76 40.98
C GLU A 177 1.37 11.48 42.49
N ASN A 178 0.59 10.47 42.88
CA ASN A 178 0.32 10.15 44.30
C ASN A 178 1.31 9.17 44.94
N THR A 179 2.43 8.88 44.28
CA THR A 179 3.52 8.05 44.83
C THR A 179 4.72 8.94 45.14
N ILE A 180 4.65 9.70 46.24
CA ILE A 180 5.79 10.38 46.90
C ILE A 180 5.77 10.01 48.37
#